data_AF-A0A2V7W2M0-F1
#
_entry.id   AF-A0A2V7W2M0-F1
#
_cell.length_a   1.000
_cell.length_b   1.000
_cell.length_c   1.000
_cell.angle_alpha   90.00
_cell.angle_beta   90.00
_cell.angle_gamma   90.00
#
_symmetry.space_group_name_H-M   'P 1'
#
loop_
_entity.id
_entity.type
_entity.pdbx_description
1 polymer ?
#
loop_
_entity_poly.entity_id
_entity_poly.type
_entity_poly.pdbx_seq_one_letter_code
_entity_poly.pdbx_strand_id
1 'polypeptide(L)'
;MRKIIVGAMVSMDGVMQAPGGPTEDPTKGFKFGGWEMPYFDQAFGEQLDRVFKEKFDLLLGRKTYEIFAAYWPYYDDAPHGGIAKLFNDIKKYAVSRSGQVDTSWAGSV
;
A
#
# COMPACT_ATOMS: atom_id res chain seq x y z
N MET A 1 -0.43 22.87 -10.28
CA MET A 1 -0.43 22.28 -8.92
C MET A 1 -0.60 20.76 -9.05
N ARG A 2 0.12 19.95 -8.26
CA ARG A 2 -0.11 18.50 -8.24
C ARG A 2 -1.41 18.19 -7.48
N LYS A 3 -2.16 17.18 -7.91
CA LYS A 3 -3.35 16.71 -7.20
C LYS A 3 -2.95 15.74 -6.09
N ILE A 4 -3.67 15.78 -4.97
CA ILE A 4 -3.62 14.73 -3.96
C ILE A 4 -4.80 13.80 -4.23
N ILE A 5 -4.50 12.53 -4.46
CA ILE A 5 -5.49 11.49 -4.73
C ILE A 5 -5.41 10.49 -3.59
N VAL A 6 -6.56 10.11 -3.03
CA VAL A 6 -6.66 9.10 -1.98
C VAL A 6 -7.29 7.86 -2.59
N GLY A 7 -6.55 6.76 -2.56
CA GLY A 7 -7.06 5.40 -2.79
C GLY A 7 -7.07 4.66 -1.46
N ALA A 8 -8.19 4.02 -1.13
CA ALA A 8 -8.33 3.25 0.10
C ALA A 8 -9.32 2.09 -0.09
N MET A 9 -8.99 0.95 0.49
CA MET A 9 -9.91 -0.16 0.70
C MET A 9 -10.56 0.03 2.06
N VAL A 10 -11.90 0.02 2.09
CA VAL A 10 -12.67 0.28 3.31
C VAL A 10 -13.81 -0.72 3.39
N SER A 11 -13.92 -1.40 4.53
CA SER A 11 -15.10 -2.22 4.83
C SER A 11 -16.35 -1.35 5.02
N MET A 12 -17.53 -1.97 5.00
CA MET A 12 -18.80 -1.28 5.18
C MET A 12 -18.94 -0.58 6.55
N ASP A 13 -18.27 -1.12 7.57
CA ASP A 13 -18.19 -0.55 8.92
C ASP A 13 -16.97 0.36 9.14
N GLY A 14 -16.23 0.71 8.07
CA GLY A 14 -15.21 1.76 8.10
C GLY A 14 -13.78 1.31 8.41
N VAL A 15 -13.47 0.03 8.30
CA VAL A 15 -12.14 -0.54 8.61
C VAL A 15 -11.24 -0.52 7.37
N MET A 16 -10.00 -0.04 7.55
CA MET A 16 -8.93 -0.03 6.52
C MET A 16 -7.71 -0.89 6.92
N GLN A 17 -7.70 -1.45 8.12
CA GLN A 17 -6.55 -2.19 8.65
C GLN A 17 -6.42 -3.57 7.99
N ALA A 18 -5.19 -3.93 7.61
CA ALA A 18 -4.81 -5.25 7.10
C ALA A 18 -5.70 -5.82 5.98
N PRO A 19 -5.99 -5.08 4.89
CA PRO A 19 -6.86 -5.57 3.83
C PRO A 19 -6.23 -6.71 3.01
N GLY A 20 -4.92 -6.70 2.77
CA GLY A 20 -4.25 -7.63 1.87
C GLY A 20 -3.84 -8.96 2.51
N GLY A 21 -3.00 -8.92 3.54
CA GLY A 21 -2.41 -10.14 4.12
C GLY A 21 -3.02 -10.56 5.47
N PRO A 22 -3.15 -11.87 5.77
CA PRO A 22 -3.68 -12.36 7.05
C PRO A 22 -2.89 -11.88 8.27
N THR A 23 -1.62 -11.54 8.08
CA THR A 23 -0.70 -11.04 9.12
C THR A 23 -0.16 -9.63 8.82
N GLU A 24 -0.78 -8.90 7.88
CA GLU A 24 -0.29 -7.59 7.41
C GLU A 24 -0.18 -6.55 8.53
N ASP A 25 -1.23 -6.44 9.35
CA ASP A 25 -1.21 -5.58 10.53
C ASP A 25 -2.04 -6.17 11.69
N PRO A 26 -1.42 -6.96 12.59
CA PRO A 26 -2.09 -7.53 13.76
C PRO A 26 -2.20 -6.54 14.94
N THR A 27 -1.88 -5.26 14.72
CA THR A 27 -1.87 -4.23 15.79
C THR A 27 -3.17 -4.26 16.60
N LYS A 28 -3.02 -4.20 17.94
CA LYS A 28 -4.13 -4.28 18.91
C LYS A 28 -4.98 -5.57 18.81
N GLY A 29 -4.40 -6.64 18.26
CA GLY A 29 -5.07 -7.93 18.17
C GLY A 29 -6.14 -7.99 17.08
N PHE A 30 -5.99 -7.23 16.00
CA PHE A 30 -6.89 -7.28 14.85
C PHE A 30 -6.87 -8.68 14.22
N LYS A 31 -8.05 -9.30 14.10
CA LYS A 31 -8.20 -10.72 13.73
C LYS A 31 -8.62 -10.95 12.27
N PHE A 32 -8.91 -9.89 11.55
CA PHE A 32 -9.50 -9.97 10.20
C PHE A 32 -8.49 -9.57 9.13
N GLY A 33 -7.20 -9.88 9.32
CA GLY A 33 -6.20 -9.62 8.27
C GLY A 33 -6.55 -10.35 6.98
N GLY A 34 -6.26 -9.73 5.83
CA GLY A 34 -6.53 -10.30 4.51
C GLY A 34 -8.01 -10.30 4.14
N TRP A 35 -8.83 -9.47 4.80
CA TRP A 35 -10.27 -9.45 4.59
C TRP A 35 -10.68 -9.06 3.17
N GLU A 36 -9.82 -8.37 2.40
CA GLU A 36 -10.11 -7.97 1.02
C GLU A 36 -10.03 -9.16 0.05
N MET A 37 -9.11 -10.09 0.28
CA MET A 37 -8.74 -11.15 -0.68
C MET A 37 -9.93 -12.01 -1.15
N PRO A 38 -10.89 -12.41 -0.28
CA PRO A 38 -12.07 -13.16 -0.71
C PRO A 38 -13.04 -12.37 -1.60
N TYR A 39 -12.94 -11.04 -1.64
CA TYR A 39 -13.82 -10.15 -2.41
C TYR A 39 -13.15 -9.58 -3.67
N PHE A 40 -11.90 -9.95 -3.95
CA PHE A 40 -11.21 -9.48 -5.14
C PHE A 40 -11.88 -10.03 -6.41
N ASP A 41 -12.30 -9.14 -7.30
CA ASP A 41 -12.92 -9.49 -8.57
C ASP A 41 -12.34 -8.64 -9.72
N GLN A 42 -12.83 -8.89 -10.94
CA GLN A 42 -12.38 -8.15 -12.12
C GLN A 42 -12.67 -6.64 -12.01
N ALA A 43 -13.84 -6.26 -11.49
CA ALA A 43 -14.22 -4.86 -11.39
C ALA A 43 -13.30 -4.10 -10.42
N PHE A 44 -12.91 -4.75 -9.33
CA PHE A 44 -11.94 -4.23 -8.38
C PHE A 44 -10.56 -4.04 -9.03
N GLY A 45 -10.07 -5.04 -9.76
CA GLY A 45 -8.82 -4.95 -10.51
C GLY A 45 -8.81 -3.78 -11.51
N GLU A 46 -9.90 -3.59 -12.26
CA GLU A 46 -10.03 -2.47 -13.20
C GLU A 46 -10.00 -1.10 -12.49
N GLN A 47 -10.52 -0.99 -11.27
CA GLN A 47 -10.40 0.25 -10.49
C GLN A 47 -8.97 0.50 -10.01
N LEU A 48 -8.26 -0.54 -9.56
CA LEU A 48 -6.84 -0.41 -9.20
C LEU A 48 -6.01 0.06 -10.40
N ASP A 49 -6.23 -0.54 -11.57
CA ASP A 49 -5.54 -0.12 -12.80
C ASP A 49 -5.81 1.34 -13.14
N ARG A 50 -7.04 1.82 -12.97
CA ARG A 50 -7.39 3.24 -13.19
C ARG A 50 -6.68 4.16 -12.20
N VAL A 51 -6.61 3.77 -10.92
CA VAL A 51 -5.94 4.55 -9.87
C VAL A 51 -4.44 4.65 -10.14
N PHE A 52 -3.81 3.57 -10.59
CA PHE A 52 -2.37 3.50 -10.82
C PHE A 52 -1.92 3.86 -12.25
N LYS A 53 -2.85 4.22 -13.15
CA LYS A 53 -2.57 4.52 -14.55
C LYS A 53 -1.70 5.75 -14.76
N GLU A 54 -1.94 6.80 -13.99
CA GLU A 54 -1.26 8.08 -14.12
C GLU A 54 0.07 8.07 -13.36
N LYS A 55 1.00 8.99 -13.67
CA LYS A 55 2.22 9.12 -12.88
C LYS A 55 1.93 9.71 -11.50
N PHE A 56 2.39 9.06 -10.44
CA PHE A 56 2.25 9.54 -9.07
C PHE A 56 3.49 9.27 -8.23
N ASP A 57 3.52 9.88 -7.04
CA ASP A 57 4.42 9.54 -5.94
C ASP A 57 3.55 9.10 -4.76
N LEU A 58 4.10 8.30 -3.84
CA LEU A 58 3.38 7.86 -2.65
C LEU A 58 3.57 8.86 -1.51
N LEU A 59 2.47 9.22 -0.84
CA LEU A 59 2.47 9.97 0.41
C LEU A 59 1.88 9.06 1.50
N LEU A 60 2.73 8.57 2.40
CA LEU A 60 2.37 7.51 3.33
C LEU A 60 2.62 7.93 4.79
N GLY A 61 1.71 7.52 5.67
CA GLY A 61 2.03 7.50 7.10
C GLY A 61 3.02 6.38 7.42
N ARG A 62 3.81 6.56 8.48
CA ARG A 62 4.84 5.61 8.93
C ARG A 62 4.43 4.13 8.88
N LYS A 63 3.27 3.77 9.46
CA LYS A 63 2.82 2.36 9.53
C LYS A 63 2.64 1.74 8.14
N THR A 64 1.92 2.41 7.25
CA THR A 64 1.70 1.92 5.87
C THR A 64 3.02 1.85 5.12
N TYR A 65 3.89 2.86 5.30
CA TYR A 65 5.21 2.84 4.69
C TYR A 65 6.04 1.62 5.15
N GLU A 66 6.10 1.33 6.44
CA GLU A 66 6.84 0.18 6.98
C GLU A 66 6.29 -1.16 6.45
N ILE A 67 4.97 -1.30 6.36
CA ILE A 67 4.31 -2.49 5.75
C ILE A 67 4.71 -2.62 4.28
N PHE A 68 4.67 -1.51 3.53
CA PHE A 68 4.98 -1.50 2.10
C PHE A 68 6.46 -1.78 1.83
N ALA A 69 7.36 -1.18 2.60
CA ALA A 69 8.80 -1.39 2.50
C ALA A 69 9.21 -2.82 2.86
N ALA A 70 8.43 -3.51 3.70
CA ALA A 70 8.67 -4.93 4.01
C ALA A 70 8.20 -5.89 2.91
N TYR A 71 7.41 -5.43 1.93
CA TYR A 71 6.76 -6.29 0.94
C TYR A 71 7.16 -5.97 -0.50
N TRP A 72 6.87 -4.74 -0.97
CA TRP A 72 6.98 -4.36 -2.38
C TRP A 72 8.39 -4.43 -3.00
N PRO A 73 9.49 -4.18 -2.26
CA PRO A 73 10.83 -4.38 -2.81
C PRO A 73 11.15 -5.82 -3.23
N TYR A 74 10.39 -6.79 -2.74
CA TYR A 74 10.67 -8.22 -2.89
C TYR A 74 9.63 -8.94 -3.76
N TYR A 75 8.72 -8.20 -4.42
CA TYR A 75 7.56 -8.74 -5.14
C TYR A 75 7.54 -8.38 -6.64
N ASP A 76 8.62 -7.81 -7.18
CA ASP A 76 8.72 -7.36 -8.57
C ASP A 76 8.80 -8.50 -9.60
N ASP A 77 9.34 -9.64 -9.22
CA ASP A 77 9.42 -10.86 -10.05
C ASP A 77 8.23 -11.81 -9.89
N ALA A 78 7.25 -11.48 -9.05
CA ALA A 78 6.07 -12.30 -8.83
C ALA A 78 5.05 -12.20 -9.99
N PRO A 79 4.19 -13.23 -10.19
CA PRO A 79 3.00 -13.09 -11.02
C PRO A 79 2.20 -11.87 -10.55
N HIS A 80 1.87 -10.95 -11.46
CA HIS A 80 1.24 -9.65 -11.15
C HIS A 80 2.11 -8.61 -10.44
N GLY A 81 3.45 -8.70 -10.51
CA GLY A 81 4.41 -7.74 -9.96
C GLY A 81 4.41 -6.31 -10.57
N GLY A 82 3.40 -5.96 -11.38
CA GLY A 82 3.30 -4.63 -12.02
C GLY A 82 3.22 -3.48 -11.01
N ILE A 83 2.45 -3.65 -9.94
CA ILE A 83 2.36 -2.66 -8.85
C ILE A 83 3.69 -2.55 -8.11
N ALA A 84 4.38 -3.68 -7.87
CA ALA A 84 5.68 -3.69 -7.20
C ALA A 84 6.71 -2.87 -7.98
N LYS A 85 6.82 -3.07 -9.30
CA LYS A 85 7.71 -2.29 -10.18
C LYS A 85 7.38 -0.81 -10.13
N LEU A 86 6.11 -0.48 -10.29
CA LEU A 86 5.65 0.90 -10.26
C LEU A 86 5.91 1.57 -8.90
N PHE A 87 5.69 0.87 -7.79
CA PHE A 87 6.03 1.39 -6.46
C PHE A 87 7.54 1.52 -6.30
N ASN A 88 8.37 0.59 -6.79
CA ASN A 88 9.82 0.68 -6.69
C ASN A 88 10.41 1.86 -7.49
N ASP A 89 9.78 2.24 -8.61
CA ASP A 89 10.27 3.30 -9.51
C ASP A 89 9.89 4.74 -9.11
N ILE A 90 8.95 4.92 -8.17
CA ILE A 90 8.45 6.25 -7.78
C ILE A 90 9.00 6.72 -6.43
N LYS A 91 8.83 8.01 -6.14
CA LYS A 91 9.21 8.59 -4.85
C LYS A 91 8.19 8.25 -3.77
N LYS A 92 8.66 7.96 -2.56
CA LYS A 92 7.82 7.75 -1.36
C LYS A 92 8.14 8.83 -0.36
N TYR A 93 7.12 9.51 0.14
CA TYR A 93 7.22 10.48 1.21
C TYR A 93 6.67 9.83 2.48
N ALA A 94 7.55 9.45 3.41
CA ALA A 94 7.18 8.79 4.65
C ALA A 94 7.00 9.83 5.76
N VAL A 95 5.75 10.11 6.12
CA VAL A 95 5.41 11.13 7.12
C VAL A 95 5.30 10.48 8.50
N SER A 96 6.12 10.96 9.44
CA SER A 96 6.09 10.56 10.85
C SER A 96 6.18 11.78 11.76
N ARG A 97 5.52 11.69 12.93
CA ARG A 97 5.64 12.67 14.02
C ARG A 97 6.70 12.30 15.05
N SER A 98 7.23 11.07 15.00
CA SER A 98 8.18 10.57 16.00
C SER A 98 9.18 9.58 15.43
N GLY A 99 10.42 9.70 15.90
CA GLY A 99 11.52 8.81 15.57
C GLY A 99 12.02 8.92 14.12
N GLN A 100 13.11 8.24 13.85
CA GLN A 100 13.57 8.00 12.49
C GLN A 100 12.68 6.96 11.82
N VAL A 101 12.41 7.16 10.53
CA VAL A 101 11.82 6.16 9.64
C VAL A 101 12.95 5.55 8.84
N ASP A 102 13.02 4.22 8.75
CA ASP A 102 13.98 3.55 7.87
C ASP A 102 13.63 3.81 6.40
N THR A 103 14.42 4.66 5.75
CA THR A 103 14.23 5.06 4.35
C THR A 103 15.08 4.24 3.38
N SER A 104 15.49 3.03 3.77
CA SER A 104 16.27 2.11 2.94
C SER A 104 15.53 1.63 1.68
N TRP A 105 14.20 1.66 1.66
CA TRP A 105 13.43 1.40 0.43
C TRP A 105 13.74 2.48 -0.62
N ALA A 106 14.29 2.07 -1.76
CA ALA A 106 14.72 2.96 -2.83
C ALA A 106 13.66 4.02 -3.19
N GLY A 107 14.10 5.28 -3.29
CA GLY A 107 13.23 6.42 -3.61
C GLY A 107 12.43 6.99 -2.42
N SER A 108 12.71 6.57 -1.19
CA SER A 108 12.02 7.06 0.01
C SER A 108 12.69 8.28 0.64
N VAL A 109 11.88 9.23 1.13
CA VAL A 109 12.30 10.42 1.89
C VAL A 109 11.38 10.71 3.07
#